data_AF-A0A366DLQ5-F1
#
_entry.id   AF-A0A366DLQ5-F1
#
_cell.length_a   1.000
_cell.length_b   1.000
_cell.length_c   1.000
_cell.angle_alpha   90.00
_cell.angle_beta   90.00
_cell.angle_gamma   90.00
#
_symmetry.space_group_name_H-M   'P 1'
#
loop_
_entity.id
_entity.type
_entity.pdbx_description
1 polymer ?
#
loop_
_entity_poly.entity_id
_entity_poly.type
_entity_poly.pdbx_seq_one_letter_code
_entity_poly.pdbx_strand_id
1 'polypeptide(L)'
;MEKGFYHPDIGYWQTVGGNPSLDDYPEGTIEVPFKPSENHIWQGNQWVYVEPHQPTAAELRAQMADKTPREFRDILTDMGIFPHMVAAKINEIPFDIERQKALNAWEVSTYISRIDPYVDMIGAMFDKSPAEIDTAWLA
;
A
#
# COMPACT_ATOMS: atom_id res chain seq x y z
N MET A 1 29.67 -13.33 -26.12
CA MET A 1 28.32 -13.88 -26.33
C MET A 1 27.48 -13.47 -25.14
N GLU A 2 26.16 -13.31 -25.29
CA GLU A 2 25.29 -13.08 -24.13
C GLU A 2 24.76 -14.41 -23.61
N LYS A 3 24.72 -14.57 -22.28
CA LYS A 3 24.24 -15.80 -21.61
C LYS A 3 23.40 -15.44 -20.40
N GLY A 4 22.31 -16.17 -20.20
CA GLY A 4 21.44 -16.07 -19.04
C GLY A 4 21.78 -17.15 -18.01
N PHE A 5 21.81 -16.78 -16.75
CA PHE A 5 22.09 -17.69 -15.64
C PHE A 5 21.03 -17.53 -14.55
N TYR A 6 20.76 -18.61 -13.83
CA TYR A 6 19.86 -18.62 -12.69
C TYR A 6 20.45 -19.44 -11.55
N HIS A 7 20.29 -18.95 -10.33
CA HIS A 7 20.59 -19.69 -9.11
C HIS A 7 19.39 -19.55 -8.16
N PRO A 8 18.95 -20.63 -7.48
CA PRO A 8 17.78 -20.58 -6.59
C PRO A 8 17.84 -19.48 -5.52
N ASP A 9 19.02 -19.26 -4.94
CA ASP A 9 19.22 -18.28 -3.86
C ASP A 9 19.57 -16.85 -4.33
N ILE A 10 20.05 -16.68 -5.56
CA ILE A 10 20.55 -15.37 -6.07
C ILE A 10 19.57 -14.78 -7.09
N GLY A 11 18.81 -15.62 -7.78
CA GLY A 11 17.91 -15.23 -8.86
C GLY A 11 18.60 -15.28 -10.23
N TYR A 12 18.08 -14.50 -11.17
CA TYR A 12 18.54 -14.44 -12.56
C TYR A 12 19.55 -13.32 -12.78
N TRP A 13 20.57 -13.57 -13.60
CA TRP A 13 21.43 -12.54 -14.15
C TRP A 13 21.85 -12.87 -15.58
N GLN A 14 22.35 -11.85 -16.29
CA GLN A 14 22.80 -11.96 -17.68
C GLN A 14 24.19 -11.34 -17.81
N THR A 15 25.07 -12.02 -18.54
CA THR A 15 26.38 -11.48 -18.90
C THR A 15 26.34 -10.90 -20.30
N VAL A 16 26.92 -9.72 -20.49
CA VAL A 16 27.11 -9.09 -21.80
C VAL A 16 28.56 -9.29 -22.24
N GLY A 17 28.81 -10.27 -23.11
CA GLY A 17 30.15 -10.56 -23.62
C GLY A 17 30.94 -11.60 -22.82
N GLY A 18 32.15 -11.93 -23.29
CA GLY A 18 32.97 -13.00 -22.73
C GLY A 18 32.56 -14.42 -23.14
N ASN A 19 33.18 -15.41 -22.49
CA ASN A 19 32.87 -16.84 -22.60
C ASN A 19 32.80 -17.47 -21.19
N PRO A 20 31.84 -17.03 -20.34
CA PRO A 20 31.74 -17.52 -18.98
C PRO A 20 31.40 -19.02 -18.94
N SER A 21 32.05 -19.74 -18.02
CA SER A 21 31.76 -21.13 -17.66
C SER A 21 30.89 -21.18 -16.41
N LEU A 22 30.17 -22.30 -16.20
CA LEU A 22 29.45 -22.52 -14.95
C LEU A 22 30.39 -22.60 -13.73
N ASP A 23 31.63 -23.01 -13.95
CA ASP A 23 32.66 -23.07 -12.89
C ASP A 23 33.06 -21.69 -12.35
N ASP A 24 32.73 -20.61 -13.08
CA ASP A 24 32.97 -19.23 -12.64
C ASP A 24 31.91 -18.74 -11.62
N TYR A 25 30.87 -19.54 -11.37
CA TYR A 25 29.71 -19.17 -10.55
C TYR A 25 29.49 -20.12 -9.37
N PRO A 26 28.73 -19.70 -8.35
CA PRO A 26 28.37 -20.56 -7.23
C PRO A 26 27.73 -21.88 -7.68
N GLU A 27 28.05 -22.96 -6.96
CA GLU A 27 27.44 -24.27 -7.16
C GLU A 27 25.91 -24.17 -7.08
N GLY A 28 25.20 -24.76 -8.04
CA GLY A 28 23.75 -24.63 -8.19
C GLY A 28 23.33 -23.60 -9.24
N THR A 29 24.28 -22.87 -9.82
CA THR A 29 24.03 -22.01 -10.99
C THR A 29 23.77 -22.87 -12.22
N ILE A 30 22.73 -22.53 -12.99
CA ILE A 30 22.40 -23.14 -14.27
C ILE A 30 22.30 -22.10 -15.37
N GLU A 31 22.67 -22.49 -16.60
CA GLU A 31 22.43 -21.67 -17.78
C GLU A 31 20.94 -21.80 -18.17
N VAL A 32 20.27 -20.66 -18.37
CA VAL A 32 18.85 -20.58 -18.71
C VAL A 32 18.63 -19.66 -19.91
N PRO A 33 17.54 -19.82 -20.68
CA PRO A 33 17.15 -18.84 -21.70
C PRO A 33 17.02 -17.43 -21.12
N PHE A 34 17.09 -16.41 -21.95
CA PHE A 34 16.90 -15.04 -21.49
C PHE A 34 15.51 -14.86 -20.85
N LYS A 35 15.51 -14.13 -19.73
CA LYS A 35 14.29 -13.80 -19.00
C LYS A 35 13.40 -12.91 -19.89
N PRO A 36 12.16 -13.34 -20.24
CA PRO A 36 11.32 -12.59 -21.18
C PRO A 36 10.88 -11.23 -20.65
N SER A 37 10.57 -11.14 -19.35
CA SER A 37 10.25 -9.88 -18.66
C SER A 37 10.48 -10.02 -17.16
N GLU A 38 10.42 -8.91 -16.42
CA GLU A 38 10.57 -8.91 -14.95
C GLU A 38 9.59 -9.87 -14.24
N ASN A 39 8.40 -10.02 -14.83
CA ASN A 39 7.29 -10.82 -14.32
C ASN A 39 7.37 -12.31 -14.71
N HIS A 40 8.48 -12.77 -15.26
CA HIS A 40 8.70 -14.20 -15.49
C HIS A 40 9.55 -14.79 -14.37
N ILE A 41 9.11 -15.89 -13.76
CA ILE A 41 9.87 -16.61 -12.75
C ILE A 41 10.32 -17.95 -13.34
N TRP A 42 11.58 -18.32 -13.09
CA TRP A 42 12.12 -19.60 -13.52
C TRP A 42 11.53 -20.72 -12.66
N GLN A 43 10.82 -21.67 -13.27
CA GLN A 43 10.24 -22.84 -12.58
C GLN A 43 10.97 -24.13 -12.95
N GLY A 44 12.30 -24.07 -13.05
CA GLY A 44 13.17 -25.22 -13.26
C GLY A 44 13.36 -25.63 -14.73
N ASN A 45 12.35 -25.49 -15.59
CA ASN A 45 12.50 -25.75 -17.04
C ASN A 45 12.11 -24.60 -17.96
N GLN A 46 11.29 -23.66 -17.48
CA GLN A 46 10.76 -22.58 -18.30
C GLN A 46 10.51 -21.33 -17.47
N TRP A 47 10.47 -20.21 -18.19
CA TRP A 47 9.98 -18.94 -17.70
C TRP A 47 8.46 -18.97 -17.64
N VAL A 48 7.90 -18.88 -16.43
CA VAL A 48 6.46 -18.78 -16.22
C VAL A 48 6.11 -17.34 -15.90
N TYR A 49 5.21 -16.75 -16.70
CA TYR A 49 4.65 -15.43 -16.39
C TYR A 49 3.85 -15.52 -15.08
N VAL A 50 4.17 -14.62 -14.16
CA VAL A 50 3.46 -14.40 -12.92
C VAL A 50 2.93 -12.98 -12.98
N GLU A 51 1.61 -12.83 -12.95
CA GLU A 51 0.99 -11.51 -12.95
C GLU A 51 1.51 -10.70 -11.74
N PRO A 52 1.87 -9.42 -11.94
CA PRO A 52 2.24 -8.56 -10.82
C PRO A 52 1.15 -8.56 -9.77
N HIS A 53 1.56 -8.57 -8.50
CA HIS A 53 0.61 -8.36 -7.42
C HIS A 53 -0.06 -6.99 -7.57
N GLN A 54 -1.37 -6.98 -7.83
CA GLN A 54 -2.15 -5.74 -7.81
C GLN A 54 -2.43 -5.37 -6.35
N PRO A 55 -2.00 -4.18 -5.88
CA PRO A 55 -2.27 -3.77 -4.51
C PRO A 55 -3.77 -3.74 -4.23
N THR A 56 -4.15 -4.30 -3.10
CA THR A 56 -5.49 -4.19 -2.53
C THR A 56 -5.78 -2.74 -2.12
N ALA A 57 -7.05 -2.39 -1.94
CA ALA A 57 -7.44 -1.06 -1.44
C ALA A 57 -6.81 -0.74 -0.08
N ALA A 58 -6.64 -1.74 0.79
CA ALA A 58 -5.97 -1.57 2.08
C ALA A 58 -4.49 -1.22 1.92
N GLU A 59 -3.78 -1.88 1.00
CA GLU A 59 -2.37 -1.60 0.73
C GLU A 59 -2.18 -0.24 0.05
N LEU A 60 -3.12 0.19 -0.79
CA LEU A 60 -3.10 1.54 -1.35
C LEU A 60 -3.29 2.60 -0.27
N ARG A 61 -4.24 2.41 0.67
CA ARG A 61 -4.44 3.32 1.80
C ARG A 61 -3.22 3.40 2.72
N ALA A 62 -2.55 2.28 2.95
CA ALA A 62 -1.33 2.23 3.75
C ALA A 62 -0.16 3.02 3.12
N GLN A 63 -0.22 3.29 1.82
CA GLN A 63 0.77 4.09 1.09
C GLN A 63 0.40 5.59 1.02
N MET A 64 -0.80 5.97 1.44
CA MET A 64 -1.23 7.36 1.42
C MET A 64 -0.47 8.16 2.48
N ALA A 65 -0.03 9.36 2.12
CA ALA A 65 0.61 10.26 3.06
C ALA A 65 -0.34 10.59 4.22
N ASP A 66 0.19 10.53 5.45
CA ASP A 66 -0.53 10.93 6.65
C ASP A 66 -0.91 12.42 6.56
N LYS A 67 -2.06 12.77 7.13
CA LYS A 67 -2.56 14.14 7.22
C LYS A 67 -2.43 14.65 8.64
N THR A 68 -2.17 15.94 8.78
CA THR A 68 -2.39 16.62 10.05
C THR A 68 -3.90 16.69 10.36
N PRO A 69 -4.31 16.85 11.63
CA PRO A 69 -5.71 17.06 11.97
C PRO A 69 -6.35 18.26 11.28
N ARG A 70 -5.55 19.27 10.91
CA ARG A 70 -6.05 20.42 10.15
C ARG A 70 -6.40 20.01 8.72
N GLU A 71 -5.48 19.37 8.01
CA GLU A 71 -5.71 18.94 6.64
C GLU A 71 -6.88 17.95 6.54
N PHE A 72 -7.03 17.05 7.52
CA PHE A 72 -8.17 16.16 7.54
C PHE A 72 -9.50 16.90 7.74
N ARG A 73 -9.52 17.96 8.58
CA ARG A 73 -10.71 18.82 8.72
C ARG A 73 -11.01 19.61 7.45
N ASP A 74 -9.98 20.04 6.73
CA ASP A 74 -10.12 20.74 5.45
C ASP A 74 -10.73 19.77 4.41
N ILE A 75 -10.22 18.53 4.30
CA ILE A 75 -10.78 17.46 3.47
C ILE A 75 -12.26 17.23 3.77
N LEU A 76 -12.62 17.07 5.05
CA LEU A 76 -14.03 16.89 5.44
C LEU A 76 -14.87 18.13 5.08
N THR A 77 -14.33 19.34 5.26
CA THR A 77 -15.02 20.58 4.93
C THR A 77 -15.30 20.70 3.43
N ASP A 78 -14.35 20.29 2.59
CA ASP A 78 -14.53 20.23 1.13
C ASP A 78 -15.59 19.21 0.72
N MET A 79 -15.81 18.17 1.53
CA MET A 79 -16.93 17.22 1.38
C MET A 79 -18.26 17.73 1.97
N GLY A 80 -18.31 18.98 2.46
CA GLY A 80 -19.47 19.57 3.13
C GLY A 80 -19.66 19.14 4.58
N ILE A 81 -18.66 18.47 5.18
CA ILE A 81 -18.66 17.98 6.57
C ILE A 81 -17.84 18.93 7.45
N PHE A 82 -18.51 19.91 8.04
CA PHE A 82 -17.90 20.87 8.95
C PHE A 82 -17.52 20.28 10.32
N PRO A 83 -16.42 20.75 10.94
CA PRO A 83 -15.91 20.25 12.22
C PRO A 83 -16.93 20.17 13.38
N HIS A 84 -17.84 21.15 13.47
CA HIS A 84 -18.85 21.17 14.53
C HIS A 84 -19.87 20.03 14.39
N MET A 85 -20.15 19.57 13.17
CA MET A 85 -21.05 18.44 12.93
C MET A 85 -20.39 17.13 13.37
N VAL A 86 -19.09 16.97 13.09
CA VAL A 86 -18.30 15.82 13.54
C VAL A 86 -18.31 15.72 15.07
N ALA A 87 -18.02 16.83 15.75
CA ALA A 87 -18.07 16.88 17.21
C ALA A 87 -19.47 16.56 17.76
N ALA A 88 -20.54 17.05 17.12
CA ALA A 88 -21.91 16.71 17.51
C ALA A 88 -22.19 15.21 17.39
N LYS A 89 -21.80 14.59 16.26
CA LYS A 89 -21.97 13.15 16.02
C LYS A 89 -21.16 12.27 16.96
N ILE A 90 -19.92 12.64 17.26
CA ILE A 90 -19.11 11.93 18.26
C ILE A 90 -19.80 11.98 19.64
N ASN A 91 -20.43 13.10 19.99
CA ASN A 91 -21.16 13.21 21.26
C ASN A 91 -22.44 12.37 21.34
N GLU A 92 -22.98 11.90 20.20
CA GLU A 92 -24.11 10.97 20.14
C GLU A 92 -23.68 9.50 20.43
N ILE A 93 -22.37 9.18 20.48
CA ILE A 93 -21.89 7.83 20.80
C ILE A 93 -22.30 7.45 22.23
N PRO A 94 -23.07 6.36 22.43
CA PRO A 94 -23.66 6.04 23.73
C PRO A 94 -22.65 5.49 24.74
N PHE A 95 -21.53 4.91 24.28
CA PHE A 95 -20.51 4.32 25.14
C PHE A 95 -19.41 5.32 25.46
N ASP A 96 -19.25 5.65 26.74
CA ASP A 96 -18.34 6.70 27.21
C ASP A 96 -16.88 6.50 26.76
N ILE A 97 -16.38 5.26 26.81
CA ILE A 97 -15.00 4.94 26.41
C ILE A 97 -14.81 5.14 24.90
N GLU A 98 -15.78 4.70 24.08
CA GLU A 98 -15.71 4.85 22.63
C GLU A 98 -15.81 6.31 22.22
N ARG A 99 -16.74 7.05 22.84
CA ARG A 99 -16.88 8.49 22.68
C ARG A 99 -15.59 9.23 23.02
N GLN A 100 -14.96 8.92 24.16
CA GLN A 100 -13.71 9.58 24.54
C GLN A 100 -12.56 9.24 23.60
N LYS A 101 -12.46 8.00 23.11
CA LYS A 101 -11.45 7.63 22.11
C LYS A 101 -11.64 8.39 20.80
N ALA A 102 -12.89 8.52 20.33
CA ALA A 102 -13.22 9.31 19.16
C ALA A 102 -12.90 10.80 19.35
N LEU A 103 -13.22 11.39 20.51
CA LEU A 103 -12.83 12.77 20.84
C LEU A 103 -11.30 12.95 20.86
N ASN A 104 -10.57 12.00 21.44
CA ASN A 104 -9.10 12.08 21.46
C ASN A 104 -8.53 12.02 20.04
N ALA A 105 -9.02 11.11 19.21
CA ALA A 105 -8.61 11.01 17.81
C ALA A 105 -8.96 12.28 17.03
N TRP A 106 -10.10 12.91 17.33
CA TRP A 106 -10.54 14.16 16.72
C TRP A 106 -9.71 15.37 17.12
N GLU A 107 -9.44 15.54 18.41
CA GLU A 107 -9.00 16.82 18.98
C GLU A 107 -7.49 16.87 19.19
N VAL A 108 -6.86 15.75 19.54
CA VAL A 108 -5.47 15.74 20.05
C VAL A 108 -4.50 14.87 19.26
N SER A 109 -4.94 14.22 18.16
CA SER A 109 -4.04 13.48 17.27
C SER A 109 -2.93 14.38 16.72
N THR A 110 -1.72 13.85 16.56
CA THR A 110 -0.62 14.58 15.91
C THR A 110 -0.65 14.40 14.39
N TYR A 111 -0.95 13.18 13.95
CA TYR A 111 -1.12 12.79 12.56
C TYR A 111 -2.27 11.80 12.45
N ILE A 112 -2.88 11.73 11.27
CA ILE A 112 -3.99 10.85 10.95
C ILE A 112 -3.59 10.08 9.70
N SER A 113 -3.48 8.76 9.84
CA SER A 113 -3.24 7.87 8.71
C SER A 113 -4.56 7.47 8.07
N ARG A 114 -4.58 7.22 6.75
CA ARG A 114 -5.81 6.80 6.08
C ARG A 114 -6.33 5.46 6.62
N ILE A 115 -5.46 4.60 7.15
CA ILE A 115 -5.84 3.30 7.74
C ILE A 115 -6.31 3.41 9.20
N ASP A 116 -6.32 4.61 9.79
CA ASP A 116 -6.84 4.80 11.15
C ASP A 116 -8.35 4.49 11.16
N PRO A 117 -8.84 3.58 12.03
CA PRO A 117 -10.25 3.25 12.12
C PRO A 117 -11.16 4.46 12.41
N TYR A 118 -10.61 5.52 13.00
CA TYR A 118 -11.32 6.78 13.24
C TYR A 118 -11.77 7.46 11.93
N VAL A 119 -10.98 7.36 10.85
CA VAL A 119 -11.29 7.98 9.56
C VAL A 119 -12.53 7.34 8.93
N ASP A 120 -12.58 6.02 8.86
CA ASP A 120 -13.75 5.31 8.32
C ASP A 120 -14.97 5.45 9.24
N MET A 121 -14.75 5.52 10.57
CA MET A 121 -15.82 5.78 11.53
C MET A 121 -16.48 7.14 11.29
N ILE A 122 -15.72 8.23 11.12
CA ILE A 122 -16.30 9.54 10.78
C ILE A 122 -17.00 9.49 9.44
N GLY A 123 -16.37 8.89 8.42
CA GLY A 123 -16.99 8.76 7.09
C GLY A 123 -18.38 8.12 7.19
N ALA A 124 -18.50 7.01 7.94
CA ALA A 124 -19.75 6.33 8.18
C ALA A 124 -20.81 7.17 8.93
N MET A 125 -20.42 8.05 9.85
CA MET A 125 -21.35 8.97 10.54
C MET A 125 -22.05 9.95 9.59
N PHE A 126 -21.49 10.15 8.39
CA PHE A 126 -21.99 11.08 7.35
C PHE A 126 -22.28 10.36 6.03
N ASP A 127 -22.54 9.04 6.07
CA ASP A 127 -22.87 8.22 4.92
C ASP A 127 -21.83 8.26 3.79
N LYS A 128 -20.55 8.44 4.13
CA LYS A 128 -19.43 8.39 3.19
C LYS A 128 -18.80 7.01 3.15
N SER A 129 -18.65 6.48 1.95
CA SER A 129 -17.92 5.26 1.71
C SER A 129 -16.41 5.47 1.87
N PRO A 130 -15.63 4.42 2.20
CA PRO A 130 -14.18 4.52 2.25
C PRO A 130 -13.55 5.04 0.94
N ALA A 131 -14.14 4.73 -0.22
CA ALA A 131 -13.65 5.17 -1.53
C ALA A 131 -13.89 6.67 -1.81
N GLU A 132 -14.97 7.24 -1.28
CA GLU A 132 -15.19 8.69 -1.34
C GLU A 132 -14.17 9.43 -0.48
N ILE A 133 -13.87 8.91 0.72
CA ILE A 133 -12.81 9.45 1.58
C ILE A 133 -11.44 9.31 0.89
N ASP A 134 -11.15 8.16 0.26
CA ASP A 134 -9.90 7.95 -0.50
C ASP A 134 -9.73 9.00 -1.60
N THR A 135 -10.82 9.31 -2.32
CA THR A 135 -10.83 10.32 -3.38
C THR A 135 -10.52 11.71 -2.84
N ALA A 136 -11.15 12.09 -1.72
CA ALA A 136 -10.93 13.38 -1.10
C ALA A 136 -9.54 13.49 -0.42
N TRP A 137 -8.98 12.37 0.03
CA TRP A 137 -7.65 12.31 0.67
C TRP A 137 -6.50 12.62 -0.30
N LEU A 138 -6.71 12.27 -1.58
CA LEU A 138 -5.74 12.41 -2.67
C LEU A 138 -5.87 13.72 -3.46
N ALA A 139 -6.94 14.49 -3.23
CA ALA A 139 -7.14 15.81 -3.83
C ALA A 139 -6.15 16.84 -3.25
#